data_AF-A0A7W8BN38-F1
#
_entry.id   AF-A0A7W8BN38-F1
#
_cell.length_a   1.000
_cell.length_b   1.000
_cell.length_c   1.000
_cell.angle_alpha   90.00
_cell.angle_beta   90.00
_cell.angle_gamma   90.00
#
_symmetry.space_group_name_H-M   'P 1'
#
loop_
_entity.id
_entity.type
_entity.pdbx_description
1 polymer ?
#
loop_
_entity_poly.entity_id
_entity_poly.type
_entity_poly.pdbx_seq_one_letter_code
_entity_poly.pdbx_strand_id
1 'polypeptide(L)' 'MTSPPPSDEHLPVYDSLVRERGDVVAEAREVSERTLHEARQALAGAGARPRPARR' A
#
# COMPACT_ATOMS: atom_id res chain seq x y z
N MET A 1 -48.67 -3.17 -7.58
CA MET A 1 -47.61 -2.16 -7.80
C MET A 1 -46.41 -2.64 -7.01
N THR A 2 -45.60 -3.51 -7.60
CA THR A 2 -44.43 -4.09 -6.94
C THR A 2 -43.23 -3.33 -7.49
N SER A 3 -42.55 -2.55 -6.64
CA SER A 3 -41.35 -1.82 -7.04
C SER A 3 -40.24 -2.80 -7.44
N PRO A 4 -39.51 -2.56 -8.55
CA PRO A 4 -38.37 -3.39 -8.90
C PRO A 4 -37.25 -3.26 -7.84
N PRO A 5 -36.44 -4.30 -7.61
CA PRO A 5 -35.32 -4.24 -6.69
C PRO A 5 -34.32 -3.16 -7.15
N PRO A 6 -33.59 -2.51 -6.23
CA PRO A 6 -32.60 -1.51 -6.59
C PRO A 6 -31.51 -2.14 -7.46
N SER A 7 -31.13 -1.43 -8.53
CA SER A 7 -30.16 -1.81 -9.56
C SER A 7 -28.71 -1.92 -9.05
N ASP A 8 -28.47 -2.59 -7.92
CA ASP A 8 -27.15 -2.90 -7.37
C ASP A 8 -26.47 -4.08 -8.10
N GLU A 9 -27.03 -4.59 -9.20
CA GLU A 9 -26.69 -5.91 -9.72
C GLU A 9 -25.39 -6.02 -10.52
N HIS A 10 -24.71 -4.93 -10.91
CA HIS A 10 -23.43 -5.06 -11.63
C HIS A 10 -22.47 -3.90 -11.35
N LEU A 11 -22.02 -3.78 -10.11
CA LEU A 11 -20.65 -3.29 -9.93
C LEU A 11 -19.73 -4.28 -10.67
N PRO A 12 -18.77 -3.81 -11.50
CA PRO A 12 -17.77 -4.68 -12.08
C PRO A 12 -17.23 -5.61 -11.00
N VAL A 13 -17.05 -6.91 -11.29
CA VAL A 13 -16.70 -7.94 -10.29
C VAL A 13 -15.57 -7.47 -9.35
N TYR A 14 -14.62 -6.69 -9.88
CA TYR A 14 -13.55 -6.07 -9.11
C TYR A 14 -13.99 -5.03 -8.08
N ASP A 15 -14.94 -4.14 -8.39
CA ASP A 15 -15.43 -3.12 -7.45
C ASP A 15 -16.15 -3.74 -6.25
N SER A 16 -16.94 -4.81 -6.48
CA SER A 16 -17.56 -5.56 -5.39
C SER A 16 -16.52 -6.26 -4.53
N LEU A 17 -15.53 -6.90 -5.15
CA LEU A 17 -14.44 -7.57 -4.44
C LEU A 17 -13.60 -6.58 -3.62
N VAL A 18 -13.31 -5.39 -4.14
CA VAL A 18 -12.59 -4.33 -3.42
C VAL A 18 -13.41 -3.84 -2.22
N ARG A 19 -14.73 -3.68 -2.36
CA ARG A 19 -15.61 -3.30 -1.25
C ARG A 19 -15.67 -4.36 -0.14
N GLU A 20 -15.66 -5.64 -0.51
CA GLU A 20 -15.74 -6.75 0.44
C GLU A 20 -14.40 -7.10 1.09
N ARG A 21 -13.31 -7.02 0.33
CA ARG A 21 -11.99 -7.59 0.69
C ARG A 21 -10.87 -6.57 0.77
N GLY A 22 -11.12 -5.33 0.37
CA GLY A 22 -10.10 -4.29 0.24
C GLY A 22 -9.36 -4.32 -1.11
N ASP A 23 -8.68 -3.22 -1.42
CA ASP A 23 -7.83 -3.10 -2.61
C ASP A 23 -6.41 -3.58 -2.29
N VAL A 24 -6.18 -4.88 -2.49
CA VAL A 24 -4.89 -5.53 -2.23
C VAL A 24 -3.75 -4.91 -3.05
N VAL A 25 -4.03 -4.40 -4.25
CA VAL A 25 -3.00 -3.79 -5.11
C VAL A 25 -2.58 -2.44 -4.53
N ALA A 26 -3.54 -1.63 -4.08
CA ALA A 26 -3.26 -0.39 -3.37
C ALA A 26 -2.48 -0.65 -2.07
N GLU A 27 -2.91 -1.63 -1.26
CA GLU A 27 -2.23 -1.99 -0.01
C GLU A 27 -0.78 -2.47 -0.25
N ALA A 28 -0.57 -3.34 -1.24
CA ALA A 28 0.76 -3.83 -1.58
C ALA A 28 1.68 -2.69 -2.06
N ARG A 29 1.13 -1.72 -2.79
CA ARG A 29 1.85 -0.53 -3.22
C ARG A 29 2.29 0.32 -2.02
N GLU A 30 1.39 0.61 -1.09
CA GLU A 30 1.70 1.39 0.11
C GLU A 30 2.81 0.75 0.95
N VAL A 31 2.72 -0.57 1.17
CA VAL A 31 3.75 -1.32 1.90
C VAL A 31 5.08 -1.25 1.15
N SER A 32 5.07 -1.47 -0.17
CA SER A 32 6.28 -1.42 -0.99
C SER A 32 6.96 -0.05 -0.94
N GLU A 33 6.18 1.03 -1.03
CA GLU A 33 6.71 2.41 -0.96
C GLU A 33 7.32 2.69 0.42
N ARG A 34 6.65 2.27 1.50
CA ARG A 34 7.17 2.39 2.87
C ARG A 34 8.46 1.61 3.07
N THR A 35 8.49 0.33 2.70
CA THR A 35 9.68 -0.52 2.81
C THR A 35 10.84 0.02 2.00
N LEU A 36 10.59 0.52 0.79
CA LEU A 36 11.62 1.14 -0.03
C LEU A 36 12.17 2.41 0.61
N HIS A 37 11.32 3.22 1.24
CA HIS A 37 11.73 4.41 1.96
C HIS A 37 12.62 4.06 3.16
N GLU A 38 12.21 3.09 3.97
CA GLU A 38 12.98 2.59 5.11
C GLU A 38 14.33 2.00 4.69
N ALA A 39 14.35 1.20 3.61
CA ALA A 39 15.58 0.63 3.06
C ALA A 39 16.56 1.72 2.61
N ARG A 40 16.08 2.78 1.96
CA ARG A 40 16.90 3.94 1.57
C ARG A 40 17.49 4.65 2.78
N GLN A 41 16.70 4.86 3.83
CA GLN A 41 17.19 5.47 5.07
C GLN A 41 18.25 4.61 5.76
N ALA A 42 18.03 3.30 5.82
CA ALA A 42 18.98 2.36 6.41
C ALA A 42 20.32 2.35 5.66
N LEU A 43 20.27 2.34 4.32
CA LEU A 43 21.46 2.42 3.47
C LEU A 43 22.20 3.76 3.63
N ALA A 44 21.46 4.88 3.73
CA ALA A 44 22.06 6.19 3.97
C ALA A 44 22.76 6.27 5.35
N GLY A 45 22.16 5.66 6.38
CA GLY A 45 22.75 5.56 7.72
C GLY A 45 23.97 4.62 7.78
N ALA A 46 23.96 3.52 7.03
CA ALA A 46 25.07 2.57 6.96
C ALA A 46 26.35 3.15 6.31
N GLY A 47 26.22 4.22 5.51
CA GLY A 47 27.36 4.95 4.95
C GLY A 47 28.07 5.90 5.93
N ALA A 48 27.48 6.18 7.09
CA ALA A 48 28.09 7.02 8.12
C ALA A 48 29.10 6.22 8.95
N ARG A 49 30.23 5.86 8.33
CA ARG A 49 31.39 5.31 9.05
C ARG A 49 31.78 6.31 10.14
N PRO A 50 31.85 5.93 11.43
CA PRO A 50 32.26 6.85 12.47
C PRO A 50 33.65 7.38 12.11
N ARG A 51 33.76 8.70 11.95
CA ARG A 51 35.05 9.34 11.70
C ARG A 51 35.96 8.97 12.87
N PRO A 52 37.15 8.39 12.64
CA PRO A 52 38.05 8.07 13.74
C PRO A 52 38.35 9.38 14.47
N ALA A 53 38.11 9.39 15.78
CA ALA A 53 38.46 10.50 16.64
C ALA A 53 39.96 10.75 16.48
N ARG A 54 40.30 11.90 15.87
CA ARG A 54 41.69 12.34 15.79
C ARG A 54 42.17 12.61 17.21
N ARG A 55 43.20 11.86 17.60
CA ARG A 55 43.90 11.94 18.88
C ARG A 55 44.79 13.17 18.94
#